data_AF-A0A926JNX7-F1
#
_entry.id   AF-A0A926JNX7-F1
#
_cell.length_a   1.000
_cell.length_b   1.000
_cell.length_c   1.000
_cell.angle_alpha   90.00
_cell.angle_beta   90.00
_cell.angle_gamma   90.00
#
_symmetry.space_group_name_H-M   'P 1'
#
loop_
_entity.id
_entity.type
_entity.pdbx_description
1 polymer ?
#
loop_
_entity_poly.entity_id
_entity_poly.type
_entity_poly.pdbx_seq_one_letter_code
_entity_poly.pdbx_strand_id
1 'polypeptide(L)'
;MSTDAILWHTLSEVLNSSEDTVKDPVKNVYYNEVNEFDHINSFQFLDPLNLPGGTINTVNIQNAASLYAIMILGDEMGIFRIADTVLKYVTMGKVDVESTTTATRLYNYMQLRDDRTSFEERTMWYKQVFNIGGGDTVSDMAVNENFLPLWETLMNEVIKYIGKYESAEDPLRVSKSGIRQVVTDLQHNLSRAAAGMVKIFIPEMYAHLEDAIQIINAEELRDQLGHGISRDLWNVVESVSMEEFNYFPNTSALRTIADTARNIILDIATYNQASFSEEQFQKLVRNVDRFIIAQNQLQGSTLSEEEETPEDIEDEMESMEENWDF
;
A
#
# COMPACT_ATOMS: atom_id res chain seq x y z
N MET A 1 -3.88 43.46 -2.74
CA MET A 1 -4.14 44.26 -1.53
C MET A 1 -3.32 43.63 -0.41
N SER A 2 -2.41 44.40 0.19
CA SER A 2 -1.30 43.92 1.02
C SER A 2 -1.76 43.37 2.37
N THR A 3 -1.13 42.28 2.81
CA THR A 3 -1.19 41.63 4.13
C THR A 3 -0.93 42.57 5.32
N ASP A 4 -0.39 43.76 5.07
CA ASP A 4 -0.18 44.78 6.10
C ASP A 4 -1.50 45.37 6.64
N ALA A 5 -2.57 45.40 5.84
CA ALA A 5 -3.83 46.03 6.23
C ALA A 5 -4.60 45.23 7.31
N ILE A 6 -4.40 43.91 7.36
CA ILE A 6 -5.09 43.01 8.31
C ILE A 6 -4.40 43.04 9.68
N LEU A 7 -3.07 43.16 9.70
CA LEU A 7 -2.28 43.28 10.93
C LEU A 7 -2.50 44.62 11.64
N TRP A 8 -2.68 45.73 10.91
CA TRP A 8 -2.93 47.03 11.54
C TRP A 8 -4.32 47.16 12.17
N HIS A 9 -5.35 46.53 11.59
CA HIS A 9 -6.71 46.58 12.14
C HIS A 9 -6.81 45.78 13.44
N THR A 10 -6.18 44.60 13.50
CA THR A 10 -6.14 43.74 14.68
C THR A 10 -5.28 44.31 15.81
N LEU A 11 -4.18 45.01 15.51
CA LEU A 11 -3.39 45.68 16.53
C LEU A 11 -4.13 46.88 17.16
N SER A 12 -4.95 47.59 16.37
CA SER A 12 -5.64 48.80 16.83
C SER A 12 -6.79 48.50 17.81
N GLU A 13 -7.45 47.36 17.69
CA GLU A 13 -8.49 46.92 18.63
C GLU A 13 -7.90 46.47 19.97
N VAL A 14 -6.71 45.84 19.95
CA VAL A 14 -6.00 45.42 21.18
C VAL A 14 -5.39 46.61 21.93
N LEU A 15 -5.02 47.68 21.22
CA LEU A 15 -4.41 48.87 21.83
C LEU A 15 -5.42 49.90 22.38
N ASN A 16 -6.70 49.81 22.01
CA ASN A 16 -7.75 50.74 22.47
C ASN A 16 -8.56 50.24 23.69
N SER A 17 -8.22 49.08 24.28
CA SER A 17 -8.92 48.53 25.44
C SER A 17 -8.16 48.71 26.77
N SER A 18 -7.38 49.77 26.92
CA SER A 18 -6.67 50.07 28.17
C SER A 18 -7.35 51.20 28.95
N GLU A 19 -8.42 50.85 29.68
CA GLU A 19 -8.86 51.66 30.81
C GLU A 19 -7.76 51.68 31.89
N ASP A 20 -7.44 52.89 32.35
CA ASP A 20 -6.48 53.22 33.41
C ASP A 20 -6.76 52.40 34.68
N THR A 21 -5.96 51.36 34.91
CA THR A 21 -5.88 50.68 36.19
C THR A 21 -4.45 50.78 36.71
N VAL A 22 -4.26 51.64 37.70
CA VAL A 22 -3.01 51.77 38.46
C VAL A 22 -2.72 50.43 39.15
N LYS A 23 -1.80 49.64 38.57
CA LYS A 23 -1.43 48.31 39.06
C LYS A 23 -0.54 48.44 40.30
N ASP A 24 -1.12 48.23 41.48
CA ASP A 24 -0.39 48.00 42.73
C ASP A 24 0.22 46.59 42.71
N PRO A 25 1.56 46.43 42.68
CA PRO A 25 2.22 45.15 42.48
C PRO A 25 2.06 44.18 43.67
N VAL A 26 1.56 44.62 44.83
CA VAL A 26 1.45 43.77 46.02
C VAL A 26 0.04 43.18 46.19
N LYS A 27 -0.99 43.75 45.54
CA LYS A 27 -2.39 43.27 45.66
C LYS A 27 -2.80 42.22 44.62
N ASN A 28 -1.97 41.95 43.61
CA ASN A 28 -2.27 41.05 42.50
C ASN A 28 -2.12 39.54 42.79
N VAL A 29 -1.89 39.14 44.04
CA VAL A 29 -1.67 37.70 44.38
C VAL A 29 -2.97 36.95 44.65
N TYR A 30 -4.08 37.65 44.89
CA TYR A 30 -5.39 37.03 45.06
C TYR A 30 -6.40 37.67 44.13
N TYR A 31 -6.29 37.37 42.83
CA TYR A 31 -7.43 37.54 41.93
C TYR A 31 -8.52 36.56 42.37
N ASN A 32 -9.60 37.09 42.94
CA ASN A 32 -10.84 36.39 43.22
C ASN A 32 -11.78 36.40 42.00
N GLU A 33 -11.21 36.54 40.81
CA GLU A 33 -11.93 36.31 39.56
C GLU A 33 -11.74 34.83 39.24
N VAL A 34 -12.82 34.06 39.44
CA VAL A 34 -12.93 32.73 38.86
C VAL A 34 -12.95 32.97 37.35
N ASN A 35 -11.77 33.01 36.72
CA ASN A 35 -11.67 32.84 35.29
C ASN A 35 -12.32 31.48 35.02
N GLU A 36 -13.56 31.50 34.54
CA GLU A 36 -14.25 30.31 34.09
C GLU A 36 -13.42 29.78 32.93
N PHE A 37 -12.55 28.82 33.22
CA PHE A 37 -11.66 28.25 32.23
C PHE A 37 -12.56 27.65 31.17
N ASP A 38 -12.50 28.21 29.96
CA ASP A 38 -13.31 27.75 28.85
C ASP A 38 -12.79 26.38 28.41
N HIS A 39 -13.20 25.34 29.13
CA HIS A 39 -12.79 23.96 28.88
C HIS A 39 -13.18 23.49 27.48
N ILE A 40 -14.09 24.18 26.80
CA ILE A 40 -14.58 23.81 25.47
C ILE A 40 -13.66 24.38 24.39
N ASN A 41 -13.34 25.68 24.43
CA ASN A 41 -12.52 26.32 23.39
C ASN A 41 -11.02 26.32 23.70
N SER A 42 -10.61 26.11 24.96
CA SER A 42 -9.19 26.06 25.35
C SER A 42 -8.43 24.89 24.71
N PHE A 43 -9.15 23.86 24.25
CA PHE A 43 -8.59 22.69 23.56
C PHE A 43 -9.04 22.61 22.09
N GLN A 44 -9.44 23.73 21.49
CA GLN A 44 -9.79 23.75 20.07
C GLN A 44 -8.61 23.35 19.16
N PHE A 45 -7.37 23.46 19.64
CA PHE A 45 -6.19 22.89 18.98
C PHE A 45 -6.10 21.35 19.06
N LEU A 46 -6.91 20.68 19.87
CA LEU A 46 -7.05 19.21 19.86
C LEU A 46 -8.13 18.76 18.89
N ASP A 47 -8.99 19.68 18.42
CA ASP A 47 -9.98 19.40 17.40
C ASP A 47 -9.26 19.27 16.04
N PRO A 48 -9.28 18.07 15.41
CA PRO A 48 -8.63 17.84 14.12
C PRO A 48 -9.13 18.78 13.02
N LEU A 49 -10.34 19.35 13.18
CA LEU A 49 -10.95 20.28 12.23
C LEU A 49 -10.39 21.71 12.33
N ASN A 50 -9.74 22.08 13.45
CA ASN A 50 -9.31 23.44 13.76
C ASN A 50 -7.78 23.63 13.83
N LEU A 51 -6.99 22.58 13.58
CA LEU A 51 -5.53 22.69 13.47
C LEU A 51 -5.09 23.06 12.05
N PRO A 52 -4.41 24.20 11.82
CA PRO A 52 -3.63 24.43 10.62
C PRO A 52 -2.31 23.65 10.73
N GLY A 53 -2.37 22.32 10.66
CA GLY A 53 -1.21 21.49 10.98
C GLY A 53 -1.46 19.99 10.97
N GLY A 54 -1.98 19.48 9.85
CA GLY A 54 -2.11 18.05 9.60
C GLY A 54 -2.88 17.77 8.33
N THR A 55 -2.71 18.61 7.29
CA THR A 55 -3.46 18.50 6.03
C THR A 55 -3.25 17.10 5.47
N ILE A 56 -4.32 16.29 5.50
CA ILE A 56 -4.34 14.98 4.85
C ILE A 56 -3.86 15.19 3.42
N ASN A 57 -2.71 14.61 3.08
CA ASN A 57 -2.12 14.75 1.77
C ASN A 57 -2.58 13.58 0.91
N THR A 58 -3.70 13.78 0.22
CA THR A 58 -4.33 12.75 -0.60
C THR A 58 -3.42 12.24 -1.70
N VAL A 59 -2.56 13.09 -2.26
CA VAL A 59 -1.59 12.72 -3.31
C VAL A 59 -0.56 11.73 -2.76
N ASN A 60 -0.04 11.98 -1.55
CA ASN A 60 0.89 11.04 -0.91
C ASN A 60 0.22 9.68 -0.64
N ILE A 61 -1.03 9.67 -0.19
CA ILE A 61 -1.77 8.42 0.05
C ILE A 61 -2.03 7.68 -1.28
N GLN A 62 -2.38 8.39 -2.36
CA GLN A 62 -2.56 7.79 -3.70
C GLN A 62 -1.25 7.22 -4.26
N ASN A 63 -0.13 7.90 -4.00
CA ASN A 63 1.20 7.40 -4.32
C ASN A 63 1.50 6.13 -3.54
N ALA A 64 1.19 6.07 -2.25
CA ALA A 64 1.30 4.84 -1.46
C ALA A 64 0.43 3.71 -2.07
N ALA A 65 -0.81 3.99 -2.47
CA ALA A 65 -1.64 2.97 -3.12
C ALA A 65 -0.99 2.38 -4.38
N SER A 66 -0.35 3.23 -5.19
CA SER A 66 0.36 2.82 -6.40
C SER A 66 1.63 2.02 -6.06
N LEU A 67 2.40 2.47 -5.07
CA LEU A 67 3.60 1.77 -4.58
C LEU A 67 3.27 0.38 -4.06
N TYR A 68 2.16 0.22 -3.33
CA TYR A 68 1.73 -1.08 -2.83
C TYR A 68 1.41 -2.05 -3.98
N ALA A 69 0.72 -1.57 -5.02
CA ALA A 69 0.45 -2.38 -6.20
C ALA A 69 1.74 -2.76 -6.95
N ILE A 70 2.71 -1.83 -7.04
CA ILE A 70 4.02 -2.10 -7.65
C ILE A 70 4.79 -3.16 -6.88
N MET A 71 4.80 -3.09 -5.54
CA MET A 71 5.44 -4.09 -4.68
C MET A 71 4.87 -5.49 -4.96
N ILE A 72 3.54 -5.64 -4.94
CA ILE A 72 2.90 -6.95 -5.11
C ILE A 72 3.02 -7.48 -6.55
N LEU A 73 2.77 -6.65 -7.57
CA LEU A 73 2.78 -7.10 -8.96
C LEU A 73 4.20 -7.16 -9.55
N GLY A 74 5.01 -6.14 -9.26
CA GLY A 74 6.36 -6.03 -9.80
C GLY A 74 7.32 -7.02 -9.17
N ASP A 75 7.37 -7.05 -7.84
CA ASP A 75 8.40 -7.77 -7.09
C ASP A 75 7.92 -9.12 -6.55
N GLU A 76 6.80 -9.16 -5.81
CA GLU A 76 6.30 -10.43 -5.24
C GLU A 76 5.83 -11.41 -6.32
N MET A 77 5.02 -10.95 -7.28
CA MET A 77 4.65 -11.74 -8.45
C MET A 77 5.81 -11.90 -9.44
N GLY A 78 6.77 -10.97 -9.42
CA GLY A 78 7.99 -11.05 -10.22
C GLY A 78 7.86 -10.58 -11.66
N ILE A 79 6.92 -9.68 -11.99
CA ILE A 79 6.79 -9.13 -13.36
C ILE A 79 8.09 -8.52 -13.86
N PHE A 80 8.85 -7.80 -13.01
CA PHE A 80 10.12 -7.20 -13.44
C PHE A 80 11.14 -8.25 -13.88
N ARG A 81 11.36 -9.28 -13.04
CA ARG A 81 12.31 -10.37 -13.36
C ARG A 81 11.86 -11.19 -14.57
N ILE A 82 10.55 -11.38 -14.75
CA ILE A 82 10.00 -12.12 -15.90
C ILE A 82 10.21 -11.34 -17.19
N ALA A 83 10.00 -10.02 -17.20
CA ALA A 83 10.27 -9.20 -18.38
C ALA A 83 11.77 -9.21 -18.75
N ASP A 84 12.67 -9.19 -17.76
CA ASP A 84 14.11 -9.34 -17.99
C ASP A 84 14.45 -10.74 -18.57
N THR A 85 13.77 -11.79 -18.11
CA THR A 85 13.91 -13.15 -18.67
C THR A 85 13.37 -13.26 -20.10
N VAL A 86 12.23 -12.65 -20.40
CA VAL A 86 11.69 -12.58 -21.77
C VAL A 86 12.70 -11.88 -22.69
N LEU A 87 13.28 -10.76 -22.25
CA LEU A 87 14.34 -10.08 -23.00
C LEU A 87 15.56 -11.00 -23.22
N LYS A 88 15.98 -11.76 -22.20
CA LYS A 88 17.04 -12.78 -22.32
C LYS A 88 16.68 -13.83 -23.38
N TYR A 89 15.44 -14.34 -23.39
CA TYR A 89 15.00 -15.35 -24.37
C TYR A 89 15.02 -14.84 -25.80
N VAL A 90 14.55 -13.62 -26.03
CA VAL A 90 14.61 -12.98 -27.36
C VAL A 90 16.07 -12.76 -27.77
N THR A 91 16.93 -12.30 -26.86
CA THR A 91 18.36 -12.08 -27.14
C THR A 91 19.10 -13.38 -27.48
N MET A 92 18.71 -14.50 -26.87
CA MET A 92 19.26 -15.82 -27.16
C MET A 92 18.67 -16.49 -28.41
N GLY A 93 17.65 -15.88 -29.03
CA GLY A 93 16.92 -16.47 -30.15
C GLY A 93 16.05 -17.68 -29.76
N LYS A 94 15.67 -17.80 -28.48
CA LYS A 94 14.72 -18.83 -28.01
C LYS A 94 13.27 -18.50 -28.38
N VAL A 95 12.97 -17.21 -28.53
CA VAL A 95 11.64 -16.67 -28.83
C VAL A 95 11.77 -15.69 -29.97
N ASP A 96 10.87 -15.78 -30.94
CA ASP A 96 10.83 -14.89 -32.08
C ASP A 96 9.91 -13.69 -31.82
N VAL A 97 10.26 -12.53 -32.38
CA VAL A 97 9.52 -11.28 -32.26
C VAL A 97 9.31 -10.73 -33.65
N GLU A 98 8.13 -10.96 -34.21
CA GLU A 98 7.75 -10.54 -35.55
C GLU A 98 7.32 -9.07 -35.57
N SER A 99 6.65 -8.62 -34.49
CA SER A 99 6.09 -7.28 -34.41
C SER A 99 7.15 -6.22 -34.17
N THR A 100 7.21 -5.22 -35.07
CA THR A 100 8.08 -4.04 -34.90
C THR A 100 7.79 -3.28 -33.60
N THR A 101 6.55 -3.28 -33.11
CA THR A 101 6.20 -2.58 -31.87
C THR A 101 6.78 -3.28 -30.65
N THR A 102 6.70 -4.60 -30.58
CA THR A 102 7.27 -5.39 -29.47
C THR A 102 8.79 -5.32 -29.50
N ALA A 103 9.40 -5.43 -30.69
CA ALA A 103 10.84 -5.28 -30.86
C ALA A 103 11.34 -3.90 -30.40
N THR A 104 10.61 -2.83 -30.74
CA THR A 104 10.94 -1.46 -30.29
C THR A 104 10.83 -1.34 -28.76
N ARG A 105 9.80 -1.94 -28.15
CA ARG A 105 9.63 -1.94 -26.69
C ARG A 105 10.75 -2.70 -25.98
N LEU A 106 11.07 -3.91 -26.43
CA LEU A 106 12.19 -4.70 -25.91
C LEU A 106 13.51 -3.95 -26.05
N TYR A 107 13.74 -3.29 -27.18
CA TYR A 107 14.92 -2.46 -27.39
C TYR A 107 14.98 -1.30 -26.39
N ASN A 108 13.89 -0.54 -26.23
CA ASN A 108 13.84 0.57 -25.26
C ASN A 108 14.00 0.07 -23.81
N TYR A 109 13.36 -1.05 -23.47
CA TYR A 109 13.46 -1.69 -22.16
C TYR A 109 14.90 -2.13 -21.85
N MET A 110 15.63 -2.60 -22.86
CA MET A 110 17.06 -2.91 -22.76
C MET A 110 17.92 -1.65 -22.62
N GLN A 111 17.66 -0.59 -23.40
CA GLN A 111 18.44 0.65 -23.38
C GLN A 111 18.30 1.39 -22.05
N LEU A 112 17.10 1.42 -21.49
CA LEU A 112 16.81 2.10 -20.22
C LEU A 112 17.20 1.25 -19.00
N ARG A 113 17.86 0.10 -19.18
CA ARG A 113 18.15 -0.84 -18.09
C ARG A 113 18.79 -0.18 -16.88
N ASP A 114 19.79 0.67 -17.12
CA ASP A 114 20.58 1.35 -16.08
C ASP A 114 19.86 2.57 -15.49
N ASP A 115 18.85 3.09 -16.19
CA ASP A 115 18.03 4.22 -15.72
C ASP A 115 16.83 3.74 -14.87
N ARG A 116 16.54 2.42 -14.85
CA ARG A 116 15.44 1.85 -14.07
C ARG A 116 15.84 1.67 -12.61
N THR A 117 14.90 1.96 -11.71
CA THR A 117 15.03 1.63 -10.28
C THR A 117 15.38 0.15 -10.08
N SER A 118 16.42 -0.14 -9.28
CA SER A 118 16.83 -1.51 -8.95
C SER A 118 15.86 -2.16 -7.94
N PHE A 119 15.97 -3.49 -7.75
CA PHE A 119 15.19 -4.19 -6.74
C PHE A 119 15.48 -3.67 -5.32
N GLU A 120 16.76 -3.39 -5.04
CA GLU A 120 17.22 -2.85 -3.76
C GLU A 120 16.64 -1.46 -3.52
N GLU A 121 16.64 -0.58 -4.53
CA GLU A 121 16.06 0.76 -4.45
C GLU A 121 14.54 0.71 -4.23
N ARG A 122 13.83 -0.17 -4.96
CA ARG A 122 12.38 -0.37 -4.76
C ARG A 122 12.07 -0.86 -3.34
N THR A 123 12.83 -1.84 -2.85
CA THR A 123 12.64 -2.39 -1.50
C THR A 123 12.90 -1.35 -0.41
N MET A 124 13.88 -0.47 -0.61
CA MET A 124 14.10 0.66 0.28
C MET A 124 12.85 1.55 0.36
N TRP A 125 12.20 1.84 -0.76
CA TRP A 125 10.96 2.63 -0.78
C TRP A 125 9.78 1.91 -0.12
N TYR A 126 9.64 0.60 -0.30
CA TYR A 126 8.62 -0.21 0.39
C TYR A 126 8.82 -0.15 1.91
N LYS A 127 10.06 -0.24 2.36
CA LYS A 127 10.41 -0.11 3.77
C LYS A 127 10.14 1.29 4.31
N GLN A 128 10.45 2.34 3.54
CA GLN A 128 10.12 3.72 3.94
C GLN A 128 8.61 3.90 4.17
N VAL A 129 7.77 3.44 3.25
CA VAL A 129 6.33 3.75 3.26
C VAL A 129 5.51 2.76 4.08
N PHE A 130 5.86 1.48 4.06
CA PHE A 130 5.07 0.41 4.70
C PHE A 130 5.81 -0.38 5.77
N ASN A 131 7.14 -0.20 5.87
CA ASN A 131 8.01 -1.08 6.66
C ASN A 131 7.88 -2.57 6.27
N ILE A 132 7.76 -2.83 4.97
CA ILE A 132 7.69 -4.17 4.39
C ILE A 132 8.99 -4.43 3.60
N GLY A 133 9.48 -5.66 3.66
CA GLY A 133 10.64 -6.13 2.91
C GLY A 133 11.96 -6.09 3.69
N GLY A 134 12.95 -6.83 3.18
CA GLY A 134 14.26 -7.01 3.81
C GLY A 134 15.33 -5.99 3.42
N GLY A 135 15.01 -4.99 2.59
CA GLY A 135 15.99 -4.07 2.01
C GLY A 135 16.70 -3.21 3.06
N ASP A 136 17.97 -2.90 2.79
CA ASP A 136 18.73 -1.94 3.58
C ASP A 136 18.20 -0.53 3.34
N THR A 137 18.19 0.25 4.41
CA THR A 137 17.81 1.66 4.36
C THR A 137 19.06 2.52 4.39
N VAL A 138 19.07 3.62 3.65
CA VAL A 138 20.13 4.63 3.80
C VAL A 138 20.14 5.15 5.24
N SER A 139 21.32 5.51 5.75
CA SER A 139 21.48 6.17 7.06
C SER A 139 20.46 7.30 7.19
N ASP A 140 19.75 7.33 8.33
CA ASP A 140 18.77 8.37 8.69
C ASP A 140 17.47 8.40 7.85
N MET A 141 17.21 7.39 7.01
CA MET A 141 15.91 7.25 6.35
C MET A 141 14.82 6.90 7.37
N ALA A 142 13.77 7.72 7.43
CA ALA A 142 12.63 7.46 8.30
C ALA A 142 11.83 6.26 7.78
N VAL A 143 11.66 5.24 8.63
CA VAL A 143 10.87 4.03 8.34
C VAL A 143 9.49 4.17 8.98
N ASN A 144 8.45 3.77 8.25
CA ASN A 144 7.09 3.85 8.74
C ASN A 144 6.70 2.64 9.60
N GLU A 145 7.18 2.62 10.84
CA GLU A 145 6.92 1.53 11.80
C GLU A 145 5.44 1.35 12.16
N ASN A 146 4.63 2.41 12.00
CA ASN A 146 3.22 2.40 12.40
C ASN A 146 2.29 1.81 11.34
N PHE A 147 2.72 1.65 10.09
CA PHE A 147 1.84 1.18 9.03
C PHE A 147 1.28 -0.22 9.31
N LEU A 148 2.15 -1.20 9.53
CA LEU A 148 1.74 -2.60 9.73
C LEU A 148 0.76 -2.76 10.90
N PRO A 149 1.02 -2.23 12.11
CA PRO A 149 0.06 -2.31 13.21
C PRO A 149 -1.30 -1.66 12.89
N LEU A 150 -1.31 -0.51 12.20
CA LEU A 150 -2.55 0.15 11.81
C LEU A 150 -3.30 -0.65 10.74
N TRP A 151 -2.58 -1.23 9.78
CA TRP A 151 -3.12 -2.08 8.73
C TRP A 151 -3.77 -3.33 9.30
N GLU A 152 -3.09 -4.04 10.21
CA GLU A 152 -3.63 -5.21 10.92
C GLU A 152 -4.83 -4.83 11.79
N THR A 153 -4.79 -3.69 12.46
CA THR A 153 -5.93 -3.18 13.24
C THR A 153 -7.14 -2.94 12.34
N LEU A 154 -6.95 -2.40 11.13
CA LEU A 154 -8.04 -2.24 10.16
C LEU A 154 -8.66 -3.59 9.80
N MET A 155 -7.83 -4.57 9.43
CA MET A 155 -8.30 -5.93 9.10
C MET A 155 -9.12 -6.53 10.24
N ASN A 156 -8.61 -6.45 11.47
CA ASN A 156 -9.27 -6.97 12.66
C ASN A 156 -10.59 -6.27 12.98
N GLU A 157 -10.66 -4.94 12.85
CA GLU A 157 -11.90 -4.19 13.08
C GLU A 157 -12.96 -4.49 12.01
N VAL A 158 -12.56 -4.73 10.75
CA VAL A 158 -13.49 -5.18 9.71
C VAL A 158 -14.01 -6.59 9.99
N ILE A 159 -13.15 -7.54 10.37
CA ILE A 159 -13.60 -8.90 10.73
C ILE A 159 -14.62 -8.85 11.87
N LYS A 160 -14.33 -8.07 12.92
CA LYS A 160 -15.26 -7.88 14.04
C LYS A 160 -16.58 -7.23 13.59
N TYR A 161 -16.51 -6.27 12.66
CA TYR A 161 -17.69 -5.63 12.10
C TYR A 161 -18.55 -6.64 11.33
N ILE A 162 -17.96 -7.43 10.43
CA ILE A 162 -18.67 -8.46 9.64
C ILE A 162 -19.37 -9.45 10.58
N GLY A 163 -18.66 -10.01 11.56
CA GLY A 163 -19.26 -10.96 12.51
C GLY A 163 -20.41 -10.36 13.32
N LYS A 164 -20.33 -9.07 13.70
CA LYS A 164 -21.46 -8.36 14.34
C LYS A 164 -22.60 -8.06 13.37
N TYR A 165 -22.29 -7.74 12.12
CA TYR A 165 -23.27 -7.44 11.08
C TYR A 165 -24.11 -8.65 10.71
N GLU A 166 -23.49 -9.82 10.60
CA GLU A 166 -24.17 -11.09 10.29
C GLU A 166 -25.02 -11.63 11.46
N SER A 167 -24.61 -11.36 12.70
CA SER A 167 -25.31 -11.82 13.90
C SER A 167 -26.40 -10.86 14.42
N ALA A 168 -26.45 -9.63 13.93
CA ALA A 168 -27.39 -8.62 14.41
C ALA A 168 -28.79 -8.78 13.80
N GLU A 169 -29.82 -8.62 14.64
CA GLU A 169 -31.23 -8.53 14.19
C GLU A 169 -31.47 -7.27 13.33
N ASP A 170 -30.75 -6.18 13.62
CA ASP A 170 -30.75 -4.95 12.83
C ASP A 170 -29.30 -4.56 12.45
N PRO A 171 -28.84 -4.91 11.24
CA PRO A 171 -27.47 -4.66 10.80
C PRO A 171 -27.09 -3.18 10.73
N LEU A 172 -28.06 -2.26 10.68
CA LEU A 172 -27.79 -0.82 10.62
C LEU A 172 -27.30 -0.24 11.96
N ARG A 173 -27.50 -0.96 13.07
CA ARG A 173 -27.12 -0.51 14.42
C ARG A 173 -25.70 -0.92 14.82
N VAL A 174 -25.01 -1.69 13.98
CA VAL A 174 -23.64 -2.12 14.24
C VAL A 174 -22.69 -0.92 14.18
N SER A 175 -21.89 -0.74 15.22
CA SER A 175 -20.97 0.40 15.32
C SER A 175 -19.88 0.35 14.23
N LYS A 176 -19.65 1.50 13.62
CA LYS A 176 -18.64 1.75 12.57
C LYS A 176 -17.45 2.57 13.09
N SER A 177 -17.47 2.94 14.38
CA SER A 177 -16.51 3.89 14.97
C SER A 177 -15.08 3.37 14.93
N GLY A 178 -14.85 2.09 15.21
CA GLY A 178 -13.53 1.47 15.19
C GLY A 178 -12.85 1.59 13.82
N ILE A 179 -13.56 1.19 12.77
CA ILE A 179 -13.08 1.28 11.38
C ILE A 179 -12.80 2.74 11.00
N ARG A 180 -13.72 3.67 11.33
CA ARG A 180 -13.55 5.11 11.02
C ARG A 180 -12.33 5.73 11.71
N GLN A 181 -12.06 5.34 12.95
CA GLN A 181 -10.88 5.81 13.69
C GLN A 181 -9.60 5.32 13.03
N VAL A 182 -9.48 4.01 12.78
CA VAL A 182 -8.27 3.42 12.18
C VAL A 182 -8.03 3.96 10.76
N VAL A 183 -9.08 4.19 9.98
CA VAL A 183 -8.96 4.85 8.66
C VAL A 183 -8.38 6.26 8.80
N THR A 184 -8.82 7.03 9.78
CA THR A 184 -8.29 8.38 10.06
C THR A 184 -6.82 8.32 10.46
N ASP A 185 -6.46 7.37 11.31
CA ASP A 185 -5.07 7.16 11.74
C ASP A 185 -4.16 6.76 10.56
N LEU A 186 -4.65 5.87 9.69
CA LEU A 186 -3.98 5.50 8.43
C LEU A 186 -3.84 6.69 7.47
N GLN A 187 -4.85 7.56 7.36
CA GLN A 187 -4.75 8.78 6.55
C GLN A 187 -3.59 9.67 7.02
N HIS A 188 -3.51 9.93 8.33
CA HIS A 188 -2.45 10.76 8.89
C HIS A 188 -1.07 10.09 8.80
N ASN A 189 -1.01 8.77 8.91
CA ASN A 189 0.20 7.99 8.73
C ASN A 189 0.73 8.08 7.28
N LEU A 190 -0.09 7.68 6.31
CA LEU A 190 0.28 7.62 4.90
C LEU A 190 0.50 9.00 4.26
N SER A 191 -0.19 10.03 4.76
CA SER A 191 0.06 11.43 4.36
C SER A 191 1.52 11.85 4.59
N ARG A 192 2.17 11.28 5.61
CA ARG A 192 3.56 11.57 5.98
C ARG A 192 4.55 10.58 5.39
N ALA A 193 4.23 9.29 5.38
CA ALA A 193 5.15 8.22 5.01
C ALA A 193 5.56 8.25 3.52
N ALA A 194 4.62 8.56 2.63
CA ALA A 194 4.87 8.68 1.19
C ALA A 194 5.32 10.10 0.77
N ALA A 195 5.94 10.86 1.68
CA ALA A 195 6.53 12.15 1.40
C ALA A 195 8.01 12.02 0.96
N GLY A 196 8.58 13.11 0.45
CA GLY A 196 10.01 13.16 0.07
C GLY A 196 10.29 12.65 -1.33
N MET A 197 11.41 11.93 -1.52
CA MET A 197 11.88 11.46 -2.82
C MET A 197 11.03 10.31 -3.40
N VAL A 198 10.47 9.44 -2.54
CA VAL A 198 9.64 8.31 -2.98
C VAL A 198 8.51 8.71 -3.92
N LYS A 199 7.90 9.89 -3.71
CA LYS A 199 6.82 10.41 -4.56
C LYS A 199 7.25 10.68 -6.02
N ILE A 200 8.55 10.91 -6.24
CA ILE A 200 9.13 11.18 -7.57
C ILE A 200 9.38 9.86 -8.30
N PHE A 201 9.86 8.85 -7.57
CA PHE A 201 10.14 7.53 -8.14
C PHE A 201 8.88 6.69 -8.40
N ILE A 202 7.78 6.88 -7.66
CA ILE A 202 6.56 6.07 -7.85
C ILE A 202 6.01 6.11 -9.28
N PRO A 203 5.82 7.28 -9.91
CA PRO A 203 5.39 7.34 -11.31
C PRO A 203 6.35 6.63 -12.29
N GLU A 204 7.65 6.71 -12.03
CA GLU A 204 8.68 6.06 -12.84
C GLU A 204 8.63 4.54 -12.69
N MET A 205 8.59 4.03 -11.45
CA MET A 205 8.39 2.61 -11.14
C MET A 205 7.09 2.07 -11.75
N TYR A 206 6.02 2.87 -11.74
CA TYR A 206 4.76 2.51 -12.38
C TYR A 206 4.88 2.38 -13.90
N ALA A 207 5.54 3.34 -14.55
CA ALA A 207 5.79 3.29 -15.99
C ALA A 207 6.65 2.06 -16.36
N HIS A 208 7.67 1.74 -15.56
CA HIS A 208 8.48 0.53 -15.76
C HIS A 208 7.65 -0.75 -15.62
N LEU A 209 6.76 -0.81 -14.64
CA LEU A 209 5.86 -1.95 -14.45
C LEU A 209 4.89 -2.09 -15.63
N GLU A 210 4.33 -0.98 -16.10
CA GLU A 210 3.44 -0.95 -17.25
C GLU A 210 4.16 -1.43 -18.52
N ASP A 211 5.38 -0.96 -18.78
CA ASP A 211 6.18 -1.40 -19.92
C ASP A 211 6.52 -2.89 -19.83
N ALA A 212 6.89 -3.40 -18.65
CA ALA A 212 7.12 -4.83 -18.43
C ALA A 212 5.86 -5.66 -18.72
N ILE A 213 4.70 -5.23 -18.23
CA ILE A 213 3.41 -5.88 -18.51
C ILE A 213 3.11 -5.89 -20.01
N GLN A 214 3.33 -4.77 -20.70
CA GLN A 214 3.05 -4.65 -22.13
C GLN A 214 3.96 -5.54 -22.97
N ILE A 215 5.22 -5.72 -22.56
CA ILE A 215 6.14 -6.69 -23.20
C ILE A 215 5.62 -8.11 -23.01
N ILE A 216 5.37 -8.54 -21.77
CA ILE A 216 4.95 -9.92 -21.49
C ILE A 216 3.59 -10.23 -22.14
N ASN A 217 2.70 -9.25 -22.22
CA ASN A 217 1.37 -9.40 -22.82
C ASN A 217 1.36 -9.33 -24.36
N ALA A 218 2.51 -9.21 -25.03
CA ALA A 218 2.55 -9.24 -26.49
C ALA A 218 2.03 -10.58 -27.02
N GLU A 219 1.21 -10.55 -28.07
CA GLU A 219 0.52 -11.74 -28.60
C GLU A 219 1.50 -12.86 -28.99
N GLU A 220 2.54 -12.51 -29.74
CA GLU A 220 3.60 -13.44 -30.17
C GLU A 220 4.37 -14.06 -29.00
N LEU A 221 4.56 -13.31 -27.91
CA LEU A 221 5.25 -13.79 -26.71
C LEU A 221 4.34 -14.71 -25.89
N ARG A 222 3.05 -14.36 -25.77
CA ARG A 222 2.04 -15.22 -25.15
C ARG A 222 1.84 -16.54 -25.88
N ASP A 223 1.94 -16.53 -27.20
CA ASP A 223 1.78 -17.72 -28.03
C ASP A 223 2.96 -18.69 -27.91
N GLN A 224 4.16 -18.17 -27.66
CA GLN A 224 5.39 -18.96 -27.56
C GLN A 224 5.72 -19.38 -26.12
N LEU A 225 5.42 -18.52 -25.14
CA LEU A 225 5.79 -18.72 -23.73
C LEU A 225 4.62 -19.11 -22.83
N GLY A 226 3.38 -18.89 -23.28
CA GLY A 226 2.19 -19.30 -22.53
C GLY A 226 1.90 -20.78 -22.73
N HIS A 227 1.81 -21.52 -21.63
CA HIS A 227 1.33 -22.91 -21.65
C HIS A 227 -0.18 -23.00 -21.41
N GLY A 228 -0.81 -24.06 -21.95
CA GLY A 228 -2.22 -24.39 -21.71
C GLY A 228 -3.22 -23.87 -22.75
N ILE A 229 -4.52 -23.96 -22.40
CA ILE A 229 -5.65 -23.62 -23.29
C ILE A 229 -5.91 -22.11 -23.34
N SER A 230 -5.71 -21.43 -22.20
CA SER A 230 -5.72 -19.98 -22.14
C SER A 230 -4.30 -19.48 -22.41
N ARG A 231 -4.13 -18.51 -23.29
CA ARG A 231 -2.85 -17.85 -23.54
C ARG A 231 -2.97 -16.42 -23.06
N ASP A 232 -2.95 -16.21 -21.75
CA ASP A 232 -3.04 -14.87 -21.14
C ASP A 232 -1.71 -14.47 -20.48
N LEU A 233 -1.61 -13.20 -20.08
CA LEU A 233 -0.44 -12.64 -19.42
C LEU A 233 0.01 -13.48 -18.21
N TRP A 234 -0.95 -13.98 -17.43
CA TRP A 234 -0.69 -14.67 -16.17
C TRP A 234 -0.11 -16.06 -16.40
N ASN A 235 -0.57 -16.76 -17.43
CA ASN A 235 0.03 -18.04 -17.81
C ASN A 235 1.47 -17.88 -18.27
N VAL A 236 1.83 -16.77 -18.92
CA VAL A 236 3.25 -16.48 -19.25
C VAL A 236 4.05 -16.24 -17.97
N VAL A 237 3.50 -15.47 -17.02
CA VAL A 237 4.13 -15.22 -15.72
C VAL A 237 4.40 -16.54 -14.98
N GLU A 238 3.41 -17.43 -14.92
CA GLU A 238 3.52 -18.74 -14.27
C GLU A 238 4.51 -19.66 -14.99
N SER A 239 4.41 -19.74 -16.32
CA SER A 239 5.26 -20.64 -17.13
C SER A 239 6.73 -20.24 -17.05
N VAL A 240 7.03 -18.95 -17.23
CA VAL A 240 8.40 -18.43 -17.15
C VAL A 240 8.93 -18.50 -15.72
N SER A 241 8.08 -18.28 -14.70
CA SER A 241 8.50 -18.40 -13.31
C SER A 241 8.85 -19.84 -12.93
N MET A 242 8.08 -20.80 -13.43
CA MET A 242 8.36 -22.21 -13.23
C MET A 242 9.66 -22.62 -13.92
N GLU A 243 9.86 -22.23 -15.18
CA GLU A 243 11.03 -22.63 -15.97
C GLU A 243 12.35 -22.04 -15.42
N GLU A 244 12.36 -20.75 -15.05
CA GLU A 244 13.63 -20.06 -14.72
C GLU A 244 13.87 -19.88 -13.23
N PHE A 245 12.81 -19.87 -12.42
CA PHE A 245 12.92 -19.64 -10.97
C PHE A 245 12.47 -20.83 -10.13
N ASN A 246 12.01 -21.93 -10.76
CA ASN A 246 11.46 -23.11 -10.08
C ASN A 246 10.39 -22.73 -9.03
N TYR A 247 9.57 -21.75 -9.38
CA TYR A 247 8.58 -21.15 -8.49
C TYR A 247 7.27 -20.93 -9.23
N PHE A 248 6.16 -21.36 -8.64
CA PHE A 248 4.82 -21.20 -9.21
C PHE A 248 4.03 -20.13 -8.43
N PRO A 249 4.01 -18.86 -8.89
CA PRO A 249 3.28 -17.81 -8.19
C PRO A 249 1.78 -18.09 -8.21
N ASN A 250 1.11 -17.93 -7.07
CA ASN A 250 -0.36 -17.85 -7.04
C ASN A 250 -0.81 -16.48 -7.58
N THR A 251 -0.81 -16.34 -8.91
CA THR A 251 -1.10 -15.08 -9.61
C THR A 251 -2.48 -14.55 -9.29
N SER A 252 -3.46 -15.43 -9.09
CA SER A 252 -4.85 -15.07 -8.75
C SER A 252 -4.95 -14.36 -7.40
N ALA A 253 -4.31 -14.93 -6.36
CA ALA A 253 -4.29 -14.34 -5.03
C ALA A 253 -3.47 -13.03 -5.02
N LEU A 254 -2.29 -13.01 -5.63
CA LEU A 254 -1.44 -11.81 -5.71
C LEU A 254 -2.14 -10.65 -6.44
N ARG A 255 -2.84 -10.93 -7.55
CA ARG A 255 -3.68 -9.93 -8.24
C ARG A 255 -4.77 -9.38 -7.34
N THR A 256 -5.44 -10.25 -6.60
CA THR A 256 -6.53 -9.86 -5.70
C THR A 256 -5.99 -8.98 -4.58
N ILE A 257 -4.84 -9.33 -3.99
CA ILE A 257 -4.15 -8.52 -2.98
C ILE A 257 -3.75 -7.16 -3.56
N ALA A 258 -3.11 -7.11 -4.73
CA ALA A 258 -2.70 -5.86 -5.35
C ALA A 258 -3.88 -4.92 -5.61
N ASP A 259 -4.97 -5.43 -6.21
CA ASP A 259 -6.17 -4.66 -6.52
C ASP A 259 -6.86 -4.17 -5.23
N THR A 260 -7.12 -5.09 -4.29
CA THR A 260 -7.86 -4.76 -3.07
C THR A 260 -7.07 -3.84 -2.15
N ALA A 261 -5.78 -4.08 -1.92
CA ALA A 261 -4.93 -3.20 -1.11
C ALA A 261 -4.85 -1.79 -1.70
N ARG A 262 -4.63 -1.68 -3.02
CA ARG A 262 -4.65 -0.40 -3.73
C ARG A 262 -5.98 0.31 -3.53
N ASN A 263 -7.10 -0.39 -3.71
CA ASN A 263 -8.43 0.19 -3.56
C ASN A 263 -8.74 0.61 -2.11
N ILE A 264 -8.31 -0.17 -1.11
CA ILE A 264 -8.42 0.20 0.31
C ILE A 264 -7.65 1.49 0.58
N ILE A 265 -6.40 1.60 0.11
CA ILE A 265 -5.58 2.80 0.33
C ILE A 265 -6.18 4.02 -0.41
N LEU A 266 -6.79 3.84 -1.58
CA LEU A 266 -7.52 4.90 -2.29
C LEU A 266 -8.83 5.30 -1.57
N ASP A 267 -9.56 4.35 -1.02
CA ASP A 267 -10.74 4.61 -0.20
C ASP A 267 -10.31 5.38 1.08
N ILE A 268 -9.17 5.05 1.69
CA ILE A 268 -8.53 5.83 2.77
C ILE A 268 -8.17 7.23 2.27
N ALA A 269 -7.59 7.40 1.09
CA ALA A 269 -7.22 8.72 0.56
C ALA A 269 -8.42 9.67 0.38
N THR A 270 -9.59 9.12 0.04
CA THR A 270 -10.81 9.88 -0.23
C THR A 270 -11.76 9.97 0.97
N TYR A 271 -11.45 9.27 2.07
CA TYR A 271 -12.26 9.26 3.27
C TYR A 271 -12.40 10.67 3.86
N ASN A 272 -13.64 11.04 4.18
CA ASN A 272 -13.96 12.25 4.92
C ASN A 272 -15.11 11.95 5.87
N GLN A 273 -14.89 12.13 7.17
CA GLN A 273 -15.85 11.79 8.21
C GLN A 273 -17.23 12.45 8.02
N ALA A 274 -17.29 13.65 7.46
CA ALA A 274 -18.55 14.39 7.26
C ALA A 274 -19.38 13.90 6.07
N SER A 275 -18.73 13.32 5.04
CA SER A 275 -19.38 12.95 3.78
C SER A 275 -19.30 11.46 3.44
N PHE A 276 -18.78 10.62 4.35
CA PHE A 276 -18.61 9.20 4.10
C PHE A 276 -19.95 8.47 4.07
N SER A 277 -20.38 8.08 2.87
CA SER A 277 -21.65 7.39 2.63
C SER A 277 -21.62 5.94 3.07
N GLU A 278 -22.82 5.36 3.27
CA GLU A 278 -22.95 3.94 3.59
C GLU A 278 -22.39 3.05 2.48
N GLU A 279 -22.62 3.41 1.22
CA GLU A 279 -22.13 2.67 0.07
C GLU A 279 -20.59 2.62 0.04
N GLN A 280 -19.94 3.75 0.30
CA GLN A 280 -18.47 3.81 0.40
C GLN A 280 -17.95 2.97 1.58
N PHE A 281 -18.64 2.99 2.71
CA PHE A 281 -18.30 2.16 3.86
C PHE A 281 -18.40 0.66 3.51
N GLN A 282 -19.50 0.23 2.90
CA GLN A 282 -19.69 -1.18 2.50
C GLN A 282 -18.68 -1.60 1.41
N LYS A 283 -18.32 -0.70 0.50
CA LYS A 283 -17.26 -0.93 -0.48
C LYS A 283 -15.91 -1.17 0.20
N LEU A 284 -15.53 -0.34 1.16
CA LEU A 284 -14.29 -0.50 1.94
C LEU A 284 -14.27 -1.85 2.65
N VAL A 285 -15.36 -2.21 3.35
CA VAL A 285 -15.49 -3.50 4.05
C VAL A 285 -15.31 -4.69 3.09
N ARG A 286 -15.97 -4.67 1.92
CA ARG A 286 -15.81 -5.73 0.91
C ARG A 286 -14.38 -5.83 0.36
N ASN A 287 -13.71 -4.69 0.15
CA ASN A 287 -12.32 -4.70 -0.31
C ASN A 287 -11.39 -5.30 0.75
N VAL A 288 -11.59 -4.95 2.02
CA VAL A 288 -10.84 -5.52 3.16
C VAL A 288 -11.08 -7.02 3.29
N ASP A 289 -12.33 -7.48 3.23
CA ASP A 289 -12.66 -8.90 3.29
C ASP A 289 -11.98 -9.71 2.18
N ARG A 290 -12.08 -9.23 0.93
CA ARG A 290 -11.39 -9.85 -0.21
C ARG A 290 -9.87 -9.86 -0.07
N PHE A 291 -9.29 -8.81 0.50
CA PHE A 291 -7.86 -8.74 0.80
C PHE A 291 -7.46 -9.82 1.78
N ILE A 292 -8.18 -9.96 2.90
CA ILE A 292 -7.89 -10.96 3.95
C ILE A 292 -7.99 -12.38 3.39
N ILE A 293 -9.03 -12.68 2.62
CA ILE A 293 -9.20 -14.00 2.00
C ILE A 293 -8.02 -14.31 1.07
N ALA A 294 -7.62 -13.37 0.22
CA ALA A 294 -6.50 -13.58 -0.70
C ALA A 294 -5.15 -13.69 0.02
N GLN A 295 -4.94 -12.92 1.09
CA GLN A 295 -3.75 -13.00 1.92
C GLN A 295 -3.65 -14.37 2.62
N ASN A 296 -4.76 -14.88 3.15
CA ASN A 296 -4.80 -16.22 3.76
C ASN A 296 -4.52 -17.32 2.74
N GLN A 297 -4.95 -17.18 1.49
CA GLN A 297 -4.61 -18.13 0.42
C GLN A 297 -3.10 -18.20 0.16
N LEU A 298 -2.39 -17.07 0.22
CA LEU A 298 -0.94 -17.06 0.07
C LEU A 298 -0.21 -17.67 1.27
N GLN A 299 -0.64 -17.35 2.49
CA GLN A 299 -0.03 -17.91 3.70
C GLN A 299 -0.29 -19.42 3.82
N GLY A 300 -1.48 -19.87 3.42
CA GLY A 300 -1.82 -21.29 3.37
C GLY A 300 -1.01 -22.07 2.33
N SER A 301 -0.60 -21.45 1.21
CA SER A 301 0.30 -22.10 0.24
C SER A 301 1.75 -22.22 0.73
N THR A 302 2.24 -21.28 1.55
CA THR A 302 3.60 -21.34 2.11
C THR A 302 3.76 -22.50 3.10
N LEU A 303 2.71 -22.82 3.86
CA LEU A 303 2.71 -23.94 4.80
C LEU A 303 2.57 -25.32 4.14
N SER A 304 2.23 -25.39 2.86
CA SER A 304 2.19 -26.65 2.09
C SER A 304 3.49 -26.95 1.33
N GLU A 305 4.44 -26.01 1.30
CA GLU A 305 5.74 -26.19 0.64
C GLU A 305 6.90 -26.44 1.63
N GLU A 306 6.65 -26.29 2.94
CA GLU A 306 7.62 -26.57 4.02
C GLU A 306 7.19 -27.80 4.83
N GLU A 307 7.27 -29.02 4.25
CA GLU A 307 7.46 -30.30 4.97
C GLU A 307 7.45 -31.47 3.96
N GLU A 308 8.49 -31.56 3.13
CA GLU A 308 9.02 -32.88 2.76
C GLU A 308 10.38 -32.97 3.44
N THR A 309 10.42 -33.69 4.55
CA THR A 309 11.69 -33.94 5.22
C THR A 309 12.47 -35.00 4.43
N PRO A 310 13.81 -35.03 4.48
CA PRO A 310 14.58 -36.09 3.82
C PRO A 310 14.21 -37.51 4.25
N GLU A 311 13.55 -37.67 5.42
CA GLU A 311 13.02 -38.95 5.90
C GLU A 311 11.80 -39.41 5.07
N ASP A 312 10.97 -38.49 4.56
CA ASP A 312 9.78 -38.83 3.75
C ASP A 312 10.14 -39.37 2.35
N ILE A 313 11.33 -39.00 1.83
CA ILE A 313 11.84 -39.47 0.53
C ILE A 313 12.46 -40.88 0.66
N GLU A 314 13.07 -41.21 1.80
CA GLU A 314 13.61 -42.57 2.05
C GLU A 314 12.48 -43.61 2.21
N ASP A 315 11.38 -43.25 2.88
CA ASP A 315 10.22 -44.15 3.05
C ASP A 315 9.49 -44.44 1.71
N GLU A 316 9.40 -43.46 0.80
CA GLU A 316 8.84 -43.71 -0.54
C GLU A 316 9.78 -44.56 -1.41
N MET A 317 11.11 -44.38 -1.30
CA MET A 317 12.08 -45.20 -2.03
C MET A 317 12.15 -46.64 -1.53
N GLU A 318 12.06 -46.90 -0.22
CA GLU A 318 11.96 -48.27 0.33
C GLU A 318 10.67 -48.97 -0.12
N SER A 319 9.54 -48.24 -0.22
CA SER A 319 8.27 -48.81 -0.68
C SER A 319 8.24 -49.18 -2.17
N MET A 320 9.13 -48.58 -2.98
CA MET A 320 9.29 -48.89 -4.41
C MET A 320 10.19 -50.10 -4.67
N GLU A 321 11.14 -50.39 -3.77
CA GLU A 321 12.05 -51.55 -3.91
C GLU A 321 11.39 -52.88 -3.54
N GLU A 322 10.33 -52.89 -2.72
CA GLU A 322 9.64 -54.12 -2.29
C GLU A 322 8.66 -54.71 -3.33
N ASN A 323 8.40 -54.04 -4.47
CA ASN A 323 7.33 -54.43 -5.40
C ASN A 323 7.80 -55.00 -6.76
N TRP A 324 9.06 -55.46 -6.85
CA TRP A 324 9.65 -56.05 -8.06
C TRP A 324 10.17 -57.49 -7.88
N ASP A 325 9.38 -58.36 -7.24
CA ASP A 325 9.61 -59.80 -7.27
C ASP A 325 8.56 -60.49 -8.17
N PHE A 326 8.91 -60.64 -9.46
CA PHE A 326 8.24 -61.54 -10.43
C PHE A 326 9.20 -62.11 -11.46
#